data_AF-A0A4D9DRU2-F1
#
_entry.id   AF-A0A4D9DRU2-F1
#
_cell.length_a   1.000
_cell.length_b   1.000
_cell.length_c   1.000
_cell.angle_alpha   90.00
_cell.angle_beta   90.00
_cell.angle_gamma   90.00
#
_symmetry.space_group_name_H-M   'P 1'
#
loop_
_entity.id
_entity.type
_entity.pdbx_description
1 polymer ?
#
loop_
_entity_poly.entity_id
_entity_poly.type
_entity_poly.pdbx_seq_one_letter_code
_entity_poly.pdbx_strand_id
1 'polypeptide(L)'
;MELLRRLVLGSLMVAGTTGLGVGAWALATPREQRMREIAKELPETNPLRRAEKRRQNELVMAAIKEAAETNENVARRPPRDWSK
;
A
#
# COMPACT_ATOMS: atom_id res chain seq x y z
N MET A 1 -44.58 -35.85 4.31
CA MET A 1 -43.55 -35.57 5.34
C MET A 1 -42.12 -35.55 4.80
N GLU A 2 -41.78 -36.39 3.81
CA GLU A 2 -40.43 -36.47 3.21
C GLU A 2 -39.92 -35.15 2.60
N LEU A 3 -40.75 -34.46 1.81
CA LEU A 3 -40.38 -33.18 1.18
C LEU A 3 -40.11 -32.09 2.21
N LEU A 4 -40.95 -32.00 3.25
CA LEU A 4 -40.78 -31.04 4.34
C LEU A 4 -39.45 -31.28 5.07
N ARG A 5 -39.11 -32.56 5.36
CA ARG A 5 -37.84 -32.94 5.98
C ARG A 5 -36.63 -32.55 5.13
N ARG A 6 -36.69 -32.76 3.82
CA ARG A 6 -35.62 -32.39 2.89
C ARG A 6 -35.44 -30.88 2.79
N LEU A 7 -36.54 -30.12 2.78
CA LEU A 7 -36.51 -28.66 2.77
C LEU A 7 -35.90 -28.10 4.06
N VAL A 8 -36.27 -28.65 5.22
CA VAL A 8 -35.72 -28.23 6.52
C VAL A 8 -34.23 -28.56 6.62
N LEU A 9 -33.81 -29.75 6.19
CA LEU A 9 -32.38 -30.11 6.18
C LEU A 9 -31.58 -29.26 5.19
N GLY A 10 -32.14 -29.00 4.00
CA GLY A 10 -31.52 -28.14 3.00
C GLY A 10 -31.34 -26.71 3.49
N SER A 11 -32.35 -26.13 4.14
CA SER A 11 -32.28 -24.76 4.66
C SER A 11 -31.27 -24.64 5.82
N LEU A 12 -31.20 -25.64 6.70
CA LEU A 12 -30.20 -25.71 7.77
C LEU A 12 -28.77 -25.78 7.22
N MET A 13 -28.55 -26.57 6.18
CA MET A 13 -27.23 -26.66 5.54
C MET A 13 -26.81 -25.33 4.92
N VAL A 14 -27.71 -24.69 4.16
CA VAL A 14 -27.45 -23.38 3.54
C VAL A 14 -27.18 -22.31 4.59
N ALA A 15 -28.01 -22.25 5.64
CA ALA A 15 -27.83 -21.30 6.73
C ALA A 15 -26.50 -21.55 7.47
N GLY A 16 -26.16 -22.82 7.74
CA GLY A 16 -24.91 -23.21 8.39
C GLY A 16 -23.69 -22.82 7.58
N THR A 17 -23.63 -23.16 6.28
CA THR A 17 -22.48 -22.82 5.42
C THR A 17 -22.35 -21.32 5.21
N THR A 18 -23.47 -20.61 5.06
CA THR A 18 -23.47 -19.15 4.90
C THR A 18 -22.98 -18.46 6.19
N GLY A 19 -23.47 -18.91 7.35
CA GLY A 19 -23.04 -18.39 8.64
C GLY A 19 -21.54 -18.59 8.89
N LEU A 20 -21.01 -19.78 8.57
CA LEU A 20 -19.57 -20.06 8.66
C LEU A 20 -18.75 -19.17 7.72
N GLY A 21 -19.21 -18.99 6.47
CA GLY A 21 -18.54 -18.12 5.49
C GLY A 21 -18.49 -16.65 5.94
N VAL A 22 -19.62 -16.12 6.42
CA VAL A 22 -19.70 -14.74 6.94
C VAL A 22 -18.84 -14.58 8.19
N GLY A 23 -18.88 -15.54 9.11
CA GLY A 23 -18.05 -15.52 10.33
C GLY A 23 -16.55 -15.54 10.00
N ALA A 24 -16.12 -16.42 9.09
CA ALA A 24 -14.73 -16.49 8.66
C ALA A 24 -14.28 -15.20 7.96
N TRP A 25 -15.12 -14.62 7.09
CA TRP A 25 -14.84 -13.35 6.42
C TRP A 25 -14.71 -12.20 7.43
N ALA A 26 -15.64 -12.07 8.38
CA ALA A 26 -15.59 -11.05 9.43
C ALA A 26 -14.29 -11.14 10.28
N LEU A 27 -13.88 -12.35 10.65
CA LEU A 27 -12.63 -12.58 11.39
C LEU A 27 -11.37 -12.30 10.55
N ALA A 28 -11.43 -12.49 9.23
CA ALA A 28 -10.33 -12.18 8.30
C ALA A 28 -10.24 -10.70 7.91
N THR A 29 -11.29 -9.90 8.17
CA THR A 29 -11.35 -8.47 7.81
C THR A 29 -10.77 -7.42 8.79
N PRO A 30 -10.04 -7.69 9.91
CA PRO A 30 -9.49 -6.60 10.73
C PRO A 30 -8.37 -5.79 10.03
N ARG A 31 -8.16 -6.02 8.74
CA ARG A 31 -7.15 -5.36 7.92
C ARG A 31 -7.37 -3.84 7.81
N GLU A 32 -8.60 -3.36 7.61
CA GLU A 32 -8.80 -1.93 7.37
C GLU A 32 -8.54 -1.06 8.61
N GLN A 33 -8.95 -1.51 9.79
CA GLN A 33 -8.66 -0.80 11.04
C GLN A 33 -7.16 -0.81 11.33
N ARG A 34 -6.48 -1.96 11.20
CA ARG A 34 -5.03 -2.05 11.36
C ARG A 34 -4.27 -1.21 10.33
N MET A 35 -4.71 -1.18 9.07
CA MET A 35 -4.09 -0.35 8.03
C MET A 35 -4.25 1.15 8.35
N ARG A 36 -5.39 1.55 8.91
CA ARG A 36 -5.61 2.94 9.38
C ARG A 36 -4.76 3.27 10.60
N GLU A 37 -4.55 2.33 11.51
CA GLU A 37 -3.67 2.50 12.67
C GLU A 37 -2.21 2.65 12.24
N ILE A 38 -1.72 1.73 11.40
CA ILE A 38 -0.38 1.82 10.80
C ILE A 38 -0.22 3.14 10.05
N ALA A 39 -1.24 3.56 9.27
CA ALA A 39 -1.22 4.83 8.57
C ALA A 39 -1.07 6.05 9.49
N LYS A 40 -1.56 6.01 10.74
CA LYS A 40 -1.39 7.10 11.70
C LYS A 40 0.05 7.18 12.23
N GLU A 41 0.74 6.05 12.28
CA GLU A 41 2.13 5.97 12.75
C GLU A 41 3.15 6.36 11.68
N LEU A 42 2.74 6.47 10.40
CA LEU A 42 3.63 6.92 9.35
C LEU A 42 4.15 8.34 9.61
N PRO A 43 5.47 8.59 9.42
CA PRO A 43 6.05 9.92 9.59
C PRO A 43 5.49 10.94 8.59
N GLU A 44 4.92 10.46 7.47
CA GLU A 44 4.24 11.21 6.43
C GLU A 44 2.90 11.83 6.92
N THR A 45 2.31 11.32 8.01
CA THR A 45 1.00 11.78 8.48
C THR A 45 1.10 13.12 9.23
N ASN A 46 2.27 13.41 9.82
CA ASN A 46 2.55 14.68 10.47
C ASN A 46 2.69 15.82 9.43
N PRO A 47 1.81 16.84 9.45
CA PRO A 47 1.83 17.94 8.47
C PRO A 47 3.11 18.78 8.53
N LEU A 48 3.72 18.93 9.70
CA LEU A 48 4.98 19.68 9.85
C LEU A 48 6.14 18.97 9.18
N ARG A 49 6.25 17.65 9.39
CA ARG A 49 7.28 16.83 8.72
C ARG A 49 7.10 16.78 7.20
N ARG A 50 5.86 16.80 6.71
CA ARG A 50 5.58 16.90 5.27
C ARG A 50 6.06 18.22 4.67
N ALA A 51 5.80 19.33 5.37
CA ALA A 51 6.27 20.65 4.91
C ALA A 51 7.81 20.70 4.89
N GLU A 52 8.46 20.17 5.92
CA GLU A 52 9.92 20.09 5.99
C GLU A 52 10.51 19.22 4.87
N LYS A 53 9.96 18.01 4.64
CA LYS A 53 10.37 17.15 3.53
C LYS A 53 10.15 17.79 2.16
N ARG A 54 9.04 18.51 1.95
CA ARG A 54 8.80 19.24 0.69
C ARG A 54 9.91 20.25 0.44
N ARG A 55 10.23 21.07 1.45
CA ARG A 55 11.32 22.04 1.36
C ARG A 55 12.67 21.37 1.10
N GLN A 56 12.97 20.28 1.79
CA GLN A 56 14.21 19.52 1.55
C GLN A 56 14.26 18.96 0.12
N ASN A 57 13.18 18.37 -0.37
CA ASN A 57 13.10 17.84 -1.72
C ASN A 57 13.23 18.92 -2.78
N GLU A 58 12.67 20.11 -2.57
CA GLU A 58 12.83 21.26 -3.45
C GLU A 58 14.30 21.70 -3.54
N LEU A 59 14.98 21.79 -2.39
CA LEU A 59 16.41 22.15 -2.35
C LEU A 59 17.28 21.09 -3.03
N VAL A 60 17.04 19.81 -2.77
CA VAL A 60 17.75 18.70 -3.41
C VAL A 60 17.51 18.72 -4.92
N MET A 61 16.27 18.93 -5.35
CA MET A 61 15.94 18.98 -6.78
C MET A 61 16.58 20.18 -7.47
N ALA A 62 16.62 21.34 -6.82
CA ALA A 62 17.33 22.52 -7.32
C ALA A 62 18.83 22.23 -7.49
N ALA A 63 19.47 21.62 -6.50
CA ALA A 63 20.88 21.26 -6.57
C ALA A 63 21.17 20.21 -7.66
N ILE A 64 20.31 19.20 -7.81
CA ILE A 64 20.43 18.20 -8.89
C ILE A 64 20.30 18.86 -10.26
N LYS A 65 19.34 19.78 -10.41
CA LYS A 65 19.12 20.51 -11.66
C LYS A 65 20.34 21.35 -12.03
N GLU A 66 20.85 22.12 -11.07
CA GLU A 66 22.06 22.92 -11.25
C GLU A 66 23.25 22.03 -11.65
N ALA A 67 23.49 20.93 -10.92
CA ALA A 67 24.54 19.99 -11.25
C ALA A 67 24.37 19.36 -12.64
N ALA A 68 23.14 19.08 -13.07
CA ALA A 68 22.85 18.50 -14.38
C ALA A 68 23.11 19.45 -15.56
N GLU A 69 22.99 20.76 -15.33
CA GLU A 69 23.28 21.82 -16.29
C GLU A 69 24.79 22.10 -16.43
N THR A 70 25.61 21.71 -15.45
CA THR A 70 27.06 21.91 -15.48
C THR A 70 27.79 20.94 -16.42
N ASN A 71 28.99 21.34 -16.85
CA ASN A 71 29.91 20.50 -17.64
C ASN A 71 30.56 19.37 -16.82
N GLU A 72 30.41 19.40 -15.50
CA GLU A 72 30.90 18.34 -14.60
C GLU A 72 29.95 17.15 -14.52
N ASN A 73 28.75 17.28 -15.12
CA ASN A 73 27.77 16.21 -15.21
C ASN A 73 28.37 14.95 -15.87
N VAL A 74 28.59 13.92 -15.05
CA VAL A 74 29.15 12.64 -15.48
C VAL A 74 28.30 11.93 -16.55
N ALA A 75 26.99 12.18 -16.59
CA ALA A 75 26.10 11.60 -17.61
C ALA A 75 26.33 12.21 -19.00
N ARG A 76 26.98 13.39 -19.09
CA ARG A 76 27.37 14.01 -20.37
C ARG A 76 28.74 13.55 -20.84
N ARG A 77 29.54 12.90 -19.99
CA ARG A 77 30.84 12.38 -20.42
C ARG A 77 30.60 11.25 -21.41
N PRO A 78 31.32 11.22 -22.55
CA PRO A 78 31.28 10.06 -23.42
C PRO A 78 31.65 8.82 -22.60
N PRO A 79 31.06 7.64 -22.89
CA PRO A 79 31.48 6.41 -22.23
C PRO A 79 32.99 6.31 -22.35
N ARG A 80 33.69 6.30 -21.20
CA ARG A 80 35.07 5.83 -21.20
C ARG A 80 34.97 4.42 -21.73
N ASP A 81 35.64 4.16 -22.84
CA ASP A 81 35.90 2.83 -23.34
C ASP A 81 36.30 1.96 -22.15
N TRP A 82 35.42 1.06 -21.73
CA TRP A 82 35.78 0.01 -20.77
C TRP A 82 36.60 -1.07 -21.50
N SER A 83 37.51 -0.64 -22.38
CA SER A 83 38.41 -1.52 -23.11
C SER A 83 39.59 -1.84 -22.19
N LYS A 84 39.54 -3.03 -21.61
CA LYS A 84 40.73 -3.79 -21.25
C LYS A 84 40.76 -5.02 -22.14
#